data_AF-A0A7R7MSP8-F1
#
_entry.id   AF-A0A7R7MSP8-F1
#
_cell.length_a   1.000
_cell.length_b   1.000
_cell.length_c   1.000
_cell.angle_alpha   90.00
_cell.angle_beta   90.00
_cell.angle_gamma   90.00
#
_symmetry.space_group_name_H-M   'P 1'
#
loop_
_entity.id
_entity.type
_entity.pdbx_description
1 polymer ?
#
loop_
_entity_poly.entity_id
_entity_poly.type
_entity_poly.pdbx_seq_one_letter_code
_entity_poly.pdbx_strand_id
1 'polypeptide(L)'
;MSVAAFVAGVDRLLTRAHDLYPAGGEGGKLPTSGDGGSVPASPEGVSGLRRGVTVVAGAYQRARAASGGLDEELTRAAVQGGVIGEQGRVASGVIRDQARAVGAQAATLGRSPAGAQLIMAAMNQHLSAMQVQLQATKSQYQAISATLRQIAAEYQTLPTNASMSHDDMSGDDGTGPKPPTGIVWCLPRPSGGFTCRELLPDGTIAIFSSPTDISGHWPD
;
A
#
# COMPACT_ATOMS: atom_id res chain seq x y z
N MET A 1 -26.05 -31.33 -29.37
CA MET A 1 -26.19 -30.34 -28.28
C MET A 1 -27.43 -29.50 -28.57
N SER A 2 -28.34 -29.29 -27.61
CA SER A 2 -29.57 -28.51 -27.85
C SER A 2 -29.33 -27.01 -27.66
N VAL A 3 -30.15 -26.16 -28.30
CA VAL A 3 -30.11 -24.69 -28.13
C VAL A 3 -30.29 -24.32 -26.66
N ALA A 4 -31.17 -25.01 -25.93
CA ALA A 4 -31.38 -24.80 -24.50
C ALA A 4 -30.11 -25.10 -23.67
N ALA A 5 -29.39 -26.18 -23.98
CA ALA A 5 -28.14 -26.52 -23.29
C ALA A 5 -27.04 -25.48 -23.57
N PHE A 6 -26.95 -24.99 -24.81
CA PHE A 6 -26.02 -23.93 -25.17
C PHE A 6 -26.33 -22.62 -24.42
N VAL A 7 -27.59 -22.16 -24.44
CA VAL A 7 -28.03 -20.95 -23.73
C VAL A 7 -27.74 -21.05 -22.24
N ALA A 8 -28.01 -22.21 -21.62
CA ALA A 8 -27.71 -22.46 -20.21
C ALA A 8 -26.19 -22.42 -19.91
N GLY A 9 -25.35 -22.85 -20.86
CA GLY A 9 -23.90 -22.73 -20.76
C GLY A 9 -23.43 -21.27 -20.80
N VAL A 10 -23.99 -20.47 -21.72
CA VAL A 10 -23.67 -19.04 -21.83
C VAL A 10 -24.12 -18.27 -20.59
N ASP A 11 -25.32 -18.52 -20.07
CA ASP A 11 -25.81 -17.88 -18.83
C ASP A 11 -24.88 -18.15 -17.64
N ARG A 12 -24.39 -19.40 -17.53
CA ARG A 12 -23.39 -19.78 -16.52
C ARG A 12 -22.08 -19.01 -16.69
N LEU A 13 -21.58 -18.87 -17.92
CA LEU A 13 -20.35 -18.15 -18.20
C LEU A 13 -20.47 -16.65 -17.93
N LEU A 14 -21.58 -16.02 -18.35
CA LEU A 14 -21.86 -14.61 -18.08
C LEU A 14 -22.05 -14.34 -16.59
N THR A 15 -22.69 -15.26 -15.86
CA THR A 15 -22.79 -15.17 -14.39
C THR A 15 -21.41 -15.21 -13.75
N ARG A 16 -20.54 -16.15 -14.14
CA ARG A 16 -19.16 -16.22 -13.63
C ARG A 16 -18.34 -14.98 -13.96
N ALA A 17 -18.50 -14.43 -15.17
CA ALA A 17 -17.84 -13.18 -15.57
C ALA A 17 -18.33 -11.99 -14.72
N HIS A 18 -19.63 -11.93 -14.42
CA HIS A 18 -20.20 -10.91 -13.55
C HIS A 18 -19.72 -11.04 -12.09
N ASP A 19 -19.56 -12.27 -11.60
CA ASP A 19 -19.07 -12.54 -10.24
C ASP A 19 -17.59 -12.13 -10.03
N LEU A 20 -16.84 -11.83 -11.11
CA LEU A 20 -15.49 -11.27 -11.00
C LEU A 20 -15.50 -9.83 -10.49
N TYR A 21 -16.62 -9.13 -10.62
CA TYR A 21 -16.76 -7.77 -10.12
C TYR A 21 -17.13 -7.79 -8.62
N PRO A 22 -16.51 -6.93 -7.80
CA PRO A 22 -16.81 -6.88 -6.38
C PRO A 22 -18.28 -6.50 -6.17
N ALA A 23 -18.96 -7.14 -5.21
CA ALA A 23 -20.38 -6.93 -4.93
C ALA A 23 -20.71 -5.55 -4.31
N GLY A 24 -19.70 -4.70 -4.10
CA GLY A 24 -19.80 -3.45 -3.35
C GLY A 24 -19.55 -3.63 -1.84
N GLY A 25 -19.25 -2.52 -1.16
CA GLY A 25 -18.97 -2.44 0.27
C GLY A 25 -17.91 -1.37 0.58
N GLU A 26 -18.01 -0.73 1.75
CA GLU A 26 -16.91 0.10 2.24
C GLU A 26 -15.70 -0.82 2.45
N GLY A 27 -14.70 -0.70 1.57
CA GLY A 27 -13.43 -1.38 1.77
C GLY A 27 -12.88 -1.05 3.16
N GLY A 28 -12.13 -1.99 3.76
CA GLY A 28 -11.53 -1.76 5.08
C GLY A 28 -10.75 -0.45 5.09
N LYS A 29 -10.87 0.31 6.18
CA LYS A 29 -10.14 1.58 6.35
C LYS A 29 -8.65 1.31 6.16
N LEU A 30 -8.03 2.05 5.24
CA LEU A 30 -6.60 1.97 5.01
C LEU A 30 -5.85 2.50 6.24
N PRO A 31 -4.73 1.87 6.63
CA PRO A 31 -3.89 2.40 7.70
C PRO A 31 -3.34 3.77 7.26
N THR A 32 -3.37 4.76 8.17
CA THR A 32 -2.80 6.08 7.94
C THR A 32 -1.63 6.31 8.87
N SER A 33 -0.60 6.97 8.36
CA SER A 33 0.62 7.33 9.10
C SER A 33 0.37 8.42 10.15
N GLY A 34 -0.81 9.07 10.10
CA GLY A 34 -1.19 10.22 10.93
C GLY A 34 -1.66 9.94 12.35
N ASP A 35 -2.09 8.71 12.68
CA ASP A 35 -2.69 8.38 13.99
C ASP A 35 -1.68 8.33 15.15
N GLY A 36 -0.38 8.41 14.85
CA GLY A 36 0.70 8.41 15.84
C GLY A 36 1.01 9.79 16.44
N GLY A 37 0.12 10.33 17.28
CA GLY A 37 0.40 11.37 18.29
C GLY A 37 1.04 12.71 17.85
N SER A 38 0.98 13.72 18.73
CA SER A 38 1.61 15.03 18.51
C SER A 38 3.13 14.92 18.62
N VAL A 39 3.87 15.53 17.67
CA VAL A 39 5.33 15.64 17.78
C VAL A 39 5.65 16.63 18.90
N PRO A 40 6.47 16.25 19.91
CA PRO A 40 6.88 17.19 20.94
C PRO A 40 7.58 18.40 20.32
N ALA A 41 7.27 19.60 20.80
CA ALA A 41 7.99 20.81 20.41
C ALA A 41 9.45 20.71 20.87
N SER A 42 10.37 21.27 20.09
CA SER A 42 11.78 21.34 20.48
C SER A 42 11.95 22.08 21.81
N PRO A 43 12.77 21.59 22.74
CA PRO A 43 13.07 22.29 24.00
C PRO A 43 13.67 23.68 23.75
N GLU A 44 13.36 24.65 24.61
CA GLU A 44 13.94 25.99 24.54
C GLU A 44 15.41 26.00 25.05
N GLY A 45 16.29 26.74 24.35
CA GLY A 45 17.72 26.86 24.68
C GLY A 45 18.51 27.65 23.62
N VAL A 46 19.82 27.91 23.84
CA VAL A 46 20.67 28.76 22.96
C VAL A 46 21.94 28.06 22.43
N SER A 47 22.07 26.73 22.56
CA SER A 47 23.28 25.97 22.19
C SER A 47 23.24 25.37 20.76
N GLY A 48 24.39 24.90 20.24
CA GLY A 48 24.49 24.18 18.96
C GLY A 48 23.55 22.96 18.86
N LEU A 49 23.21 22.36 20.01
CA LEU A 49 22.22 21.31 20.14
C LEU A 49 20.82 21.74 19.66
N ARG A 50 20.42 23.00 19.89
CA ARG A 50 19.13 23.53 19.39
C ARG A 50 19.08 23.55 17.87
N ARG A 51 20.19 23.88 17.19
CA ARG A 51 20.23 23.86 15.72
C ARG A 51 20.04 22.45 15.20
N GLY A 52 20.74 21.47 15.78
CA GLY A 52 20.57 20.05 15.47
C GLY A 52 19.13 19.56 15.69
N VAL A 53 18.55 19.82 16.87
CA VAL A 53 17.17 19.45 17.19
C VAL A 53 16.16 20.12 16.26
N THR A 54 16.36 21.39 15.88
CA THR A 54 15.49 22.10 14.93
C THR A 54 15.55 21.49 13.53
N VAL A 55 16.75 21.11 13.08
CA VAL A 55 16.96 20.46 11.78
C VAL A 55 16.28 19.08 11.74
N VAL A 56 16.48 18.27 12.78
CA VAL A 56 15.87 16.94 12.91
C VAL A 56 14.35 17.03 13.03
N ALA A 57 13.82 17.95 13.86
CA ALA A 57 12.39 18.19 13.97
C ALA A 57 11.77 18.62 12.64
N GLY A 58 12.45 19.49 11.88
CA GLY A 58 12.01 19.88 10.54
C GLY A 58 12.05 18.73 9.54
N ALA A 59 13.07 17.86 9.59
CA ALA A 59 13.15 16.66 8.77
C ALA A 59 12.02 15.68 9.08
N TYR A 60 11.75 15.45 10.37
CA TYR A 60 10.65 14.60 10.83
C TYR A 60 9.29 15.16 10.41
N GLN A 61 9.05 16.46 10.55
CA GLN A 61 7.82 17.10 10.10
C GLN A 61 7.61 16.96 8.59
N ARG A 62 8.68 17.13 7.79
CA ARG A 62 8.62 16.92 6.33
C ARG A 62 8.31 15.46 5.98
N ALA A 63 8.94 14.49 6.64
CA ALA A 63 8.67 13.08 6.43
C ALA A 63 7.21 12.73 6.79
N ARG A 64 6.68 13.28 7.89
CA ARG A 64 5.27 13.09 8.28
C ARG A 64 4.31 13.72 7.26
N ALA A 65 4.58 14.94 6.81
CA ALA A 65 3.77 15.59 5.78
C ALA A 65 3.78 14.78 4.46
N ALA A 66 4.94 14.28 4.05
CA ALA A 66 5.06 13.44 2.86
C ALA A 66 4.30 12.11 3.02
N SER A 67 4.39 11.45 4.18
CA SER A 67 3.61 10.23 4.45
C SER A 67 2.09 10.48 4.43
N GLY A 68 1.64 11.64 4.94
CA GLY A 68 0.23 12.03 4.87
C GLY A 68 -0.25 12.25 3.45
N GLY A 69 0.59 12.88 2.60
CA GLY A 69 0.28 13.03 1.17
C GLY A 69 0.14 11.68 0.46
N LEU A 70 1.03 10.72 0.74
CA LEU A 70 0.93 9.37 0.19
C LEU A 70 -0.30 8.60 0.73
N ASP A 71 -0.69 8.80 1.99
CA ASP A 71 -1.88 8.18 2.58
C ASP A 71 -3.15 8.65 1.83
N GLU A 72 -3.21 9.94 1.50
CA GLU A 72 -4.30 10.53 0.71
C GLU A 72 -4.34 9.99 -0.72
N GLU A 73 -3.18 9.86 -1.37
CA GLU A 73 -3.07 9.29 -2.71
C GLU A 73 -3.48 7.81 -2.74
N LEU A 74 -3.05 7.03 -1.75
CA LEU A 74 -3.44 5.64 -1.57
C LEU A 74 -4.95 5.50 -1.42
N THR A 75 -5.55 6.35 -0.59
CA THR A 75 -7.00 6.39 -0.38
C THR A 75 -7.74 6.73 -1.67
N ARG A 76 -7.25 7.73 -2.42
CA ARG A 76 -7.84 8.13 -3.71
C ARG A 76 -7.78 7.01 -4.75
N ALA A 77 -6.64 6.33 -4.86
CA ALA A 77 -6.47 5.19 -5.76
C ALA A 77 -7.40 4.01 -5.40
N ALA A 78 -7.57 3.74 -4.10
CA ALA A 78 -8.48 2.71 -3.62
C ALA A 78 -9.95 3.03 -3.95
N VAL A 79 -10.38 4.28 -3.70
CA VAL A 79 -11.74 4.74 -4.06
C VAL A 79 -11.97 4.62 -5.57
N GLN A 80 -11.00 5.04 -6.38
CA GLN A 80 -11.10 4.93 -7.84
C GLN A 80 -11.21 3.47 -8.30
N GLY A 81 -10.43 2.57 -7.71
CA GLY A 81 -10.53 1.12 -7.96
C GLY A 81 -11.90 0.53 -7.58
N GLY A 82 -12.51 1.04 -6.50
CA GLY A 82 -13.88 0.70 -6.10
C GLY A 82 -14.92 1.14 -7.13
N VAL A 83 -14.83 2.39 -7.60
CA VAL A 83 -15.73 2.94 -8.63
C VAL A 83 -15.64 2.15 -9.93
N ILE A 84 -14.42 1.81 -10.38
CA ILE A 84 -14.21 0.98 -11.57
C ILE A 84 -14.90 -0.39 -11.42
N GLY A 85 -14.77 -1.01 -10.25
CA GLY A 85 -15.41 -2.29 -9.93
C GLY A 85 -16.93 -2.22 -9.99
N GLU A 86 -17.51 -1.20 -9.38
CA GLU A 86 -18.96 -0.97 -9.37
C GLU A 86 -19.51 -0.71 -10.77
N GLN A 87 -18.86 0.18 -11.54
CA GLN A 87 -19.24 0.45 -12.93
C GLN A 87 -19.17 -0.83 -13.77
N GLY A 88 -18.12 -1.62 -13.58
CA GLY A 88 -17.95 -2.90 -14.24
C GLY A 88 -19.04 -3.93 -13.89
N ARG A 89 -19.45 -3.97 -12.61
CA ARG A 89 -20.56 -4.81 -12.13
C ARG A 89 -21.88 -4.42 -12.77
N VAL A 90 -22.19 -3.11 -12.81
CA VAL A 90 -23.42 -2.60 -13.43
C VAL A 90 -23.45 -2.95 -14.92
N ALA A 91 -22.39 -2.65 -15.66
CA ALA A 91 -22.32 -2.91 -17.10
C ALA A 91 -22.38 -4.41 -17.44
N SER A 92 -21.69 -5.27 -16.70
CA SER A 92 -21.78 -6.73 -16.88
C SER A 92 -23.17 -7.28 -16.51
N GLY A 93 -23.84 -6.68 -15.52
CA GLY A 93 -25.24 -6.98 -15.18
C GLY A 93 -26.17 -6.75 -16.35
N VAL A 94 -26.05 -5.62 -17.05
CA VAL A 94 -26.85 -5.30 -18.24
C VAL A 94 -26.67 -6.35 -19.35
N ILE A 95 -25.42 -6.76 -19.63
CA ILE A 95 -25.13 -7.78 -20.66
C ILE A 95 -25.78 -9.13 -20.28
N ARG A 96 -25.68 -9.51 -19.01
CA ARG A 96 -26.28 -10.74 -18.49
C ARG A 96 -27.80 -10.72 -18.59
N ASP A 97 -28.44 -9.62 -18.22
CA ASP A 97 -29.90 -9.48 -18.26
C ASP A 97 -30.41 -9.53 -19.70
N GLN A 98 -29.70 -8.90 -20.65
CA GLN A 98 -30.01 -9.00 -22.08
C GLN A 98 -29.88 -10.44 -22.58
N ALA A 99 -28.80 -11.15 -22.22
CA ALA A 99 -28.62 -12.54 -22.61
C ALA A 99 -29.70 -13.46 -22.02
N ARG A 100 -30.13 -13.21 -20.78
CA ARG A 100 -31.25 -13.93 -20.16
C ARG A 100 -32.56 -13.68 -20.90
N ALA A 101 -32.82 -12.44 -21.33
CA ALA A 101 -34.00 -12.12 -22.12
C ALA A 101 -34.02 -12.86 -23.47
N VAL A 102 -32.88 -12.93 -24.16
CA VAL A 102 -32.72 -13.73 -25.39
C VAL A 102 -32.92 -15.22 -25.10
N GLY A 103 -32.33 -15.71 -24.00
CA GLY A 103 -32.46 -17.10 -23.58
C GLY A 103 -33.91 -17.51 -23.27
N ALA A 104 -34.72 -16.62 -22.71
CA ALA A 104 -36.15 -16.87 -22.48
C ALA A 104 -36.93 -17.09 -23.79
N GLN A 105 -36.50 -16.47 -24.89
CA GLN A 105 -37.10 -16.66 -26.22
C GLN A 105 -36.64 -17.96 -26.89
N ALA A 106 -35.67 -18.68 -26.32
CA ALA A 106 -35.09 -19.86 -26.95
C ALA A 106 -36.07 -21.03 -27.09
N ALA A 107 -37.03 -21.15 -26.17
CA ALA A 107 -38.04 -22.22 -26.20
C ALA A 107 -39.04 -22.07 -27.37
N THR A 108 -39.27 -20.84 -27.85
CA THR A 108 -40.21 -20.52 -28.93
C THR A 108 -39.48 -20.40 -30.28
N LEU A 109 -38.45 -19.55 -30.36
CA LEU A 109 -37.72 -19.27 -31.60
C LEU A 109 -36.74 -20.41 -31.97
N GLY A 110 -36.18 -21.10 -30.97
CA GLY A 110 -35.19 -22.16 -31.18
C GLY A 110 -35.73 -23.46 -31.78
N ARG A 111 -37.04 -23.57 -32.03
CA ARG A 111 -37.67 -24.74 -32.68
C ARG A 111 -37.44 -24.78 -34.19
N SER A 112 -37.03 -23.67 -34.78
CA SER A 112 -36.65 -23.61 -36.19
C SER A 112 -35.12 -23.52 -36.34
N PRO A 113 -34.53 -24.06 -37.42
CA PRO A 113 -33.09 -23.91 -37.67
C PRO A 113 -32.64 -22.44 -37.77
N ALA A 114 -33.44 -21.58 -38.39
CA ALA A 114 -33.14 -20.16 -38.52
C ALA A 114 -33.19 -19.45 -37.15
N GLY A 115 -34.22 -19.70 -36.33
CA GLY A 115 -34.31 -19.13 -35.00
C GLY A 115 -33.23 -19.64 -34.05
N ALA A 116 -32.82 -20.91 -34.17
CA ALA A 116 -31.68 -21.46 -33.45
C ALA A 116 -30.37 -20.72 -33.80
N GLN A 117 -30.12 -20.43 -35.08
CA GLN A 117 -28.96 -19.66 -35.52
C GLN A 117 -28.98 -18.22 -34.99
N LEU A 118 -30.13 -17.56 -34.99
CA LEU A 118 -30.29 -16.21 -34.43
C LEU A 118 -29.99 -16.17 -32.93
N ILE A 119 -30.50 -17.13 -32.17
CA ILE A 119 -30.22 -17.24 -30.73
C ILE A 119 -28.72 -17.48 -30.51
N MET A 120 -28.10 -18.39 -31.25
CA MET A 120 -26.66 -18.65 -31.12
C MET A 120 -25.82 -17.40 -31.43
N ALA A 121 -26.14 -16.69 -32.51
CA ALA A 121 -25.46 -15.45 -32.88
C ALA A 121 -25.60 -14.37 -31.80
N ALA A 122 -26.81 -14.16 -31.27
CA ALA A 122 -27.07 -13.18 -30.21
C ALA A 122 -26.34 -13.52 -28.91
N MET A 123 -26.36 -14.79 -28.47
CA MET A 123 -25.62 -15.19 -27.27
C MET A 123 -24.10 -15.06 -27.46
N ASN A 124 -23.57 -15.33 -28.66
CA ASN A 124 -22.16 -15.14 -28.97
C ASN A 124 -21.77 -13.65 -28.97
N GLN A 125 -22.67 -12.78 -29.43
CA GLN A 125 -22.51 -11.33 -29.33
C GLN A 125 -22.45 -10.88 -27.86
N HIS A 126 -23.32 -11.39 -26.98
CA HIS A 126 -23.27 -11.08 -25.55
C HIS A 126 -21.96 -11.56 -24.89
N LEU A 127 -21.45 -12.73 -25.27
CA LEU A 127 -20.14 -13.20 -24.82
C LEU A 127 -19.01 -12.28 -25.26
N SER A 128 -19.02 -11.85 -26.53
CA SER A 128 -18.02 -10.91 -27.05
C SER A 128 -18.10 -9.56 -26.33
N ALA A 129 -19.30 -9.04 -26.09
CA ALA A 129 -19.50 -7.81 -25.31
C ALA A 129 -18.96 -7.95 -23.88
N MET A 130 -19.21 -9.09 -23.22
CA MET A 130 -18.67 -9.36 -21.88
C MET A 130 -17.13 -9.45 -21.89
N GLN A 131 -16.52 -10.04 -22.91
CA GLN A 131 -15.06 -10.09 -23.05
C GLN A 131 -14.45 -8.69 -23.22
N VAL A 132 -15.06 -7.85 -24.06
CA VAL A 132 -14.64 -6.46 -24.23
C VAL A 132 -14.74 -5.71 -22.90
N GLN A 133 -15.85 -5.89 -22.18
CA GLN A 133 -16.07 -5.26 -20.88
C GLN A 133 -15.02 -5.70 -19.84
N LEU A 134 -14.73 -6.99 -19.74
CA LEU A 134 -13.69 -7.51 -18.84
C LEU A 134 -12.30 -6.98 -19.20
N GLN A 135 -11.98 -6.91 -20.49
CA GLN A 135 -10.68 -6.41 -20.95
C GLN A 135 -10.51 -4.92 -20.67
N ALA A 136 -11.57 -4.13 -20.85
CA ALA A 136 -11.59 -2.70 -20.51
C ALA A 136 -11.45 -2.48 -19.00
N THR A 137 -12.18 -3.25 -18.17
CA THR A 137 -12.00 -3.18 -16.71
C THR A 137 -10.58 -3.58 -16.30
N LYS A 138 -10.03 -4.63 -16.91
CA LYS A 138 -8.67 -5.10 -16.64
C LYS A 138 -7.63 -4.03 -16.93
N SER A 139 -7.73 -3.32 -18.06
CA SER A 139 -6.77 -2.26 -18.38
C SER A 139 -6.87 -1.08 -17.40
N GLN A 140 -8.08 -0.73 -16.96
CA GLN A 140 -8.27 0.29 -15.92
C GLN A 140 -7.65 -0.15 -14.58
N TYR A 141 -7.84 -1.39 -14.15
CA TYR A 141 -7.19 -1.90 -12.94
C TYR A 141 -5.68 -2.00 -13.05
N GLN A 142 -5.13 -2.26 -14.24
CA GLN A 142 -3.68 -2.26 -14.44
C GLN A 142 -3.10 -0.88 -14.15
N ALA A 143 -3.74 0.20 -14.60
CA ALA A 143 -3.33 1.57 -14.28
C ALA A 143 -3.36 1.83 -12.77
N ILE A 144 -4.46 1.49 -12.08
CA ILE A 144 -4.55 1.61 -10.61
C ILE A 144 -3.45 0.80 -9.92
N SER A 145 -3.20 -0.42 -10.36
CA SER A 145 -2.13 -1.26 -9.79
C SER A 145 -0.74 -0.67 -9.99
N ALA A 146 -0.50 0.06 -11.09
CA ALA A 146 0.75 0.75 -11.32
C ALA A 146 0.90 1.93 -10.36
N THR A 147 -0.15 2.74 -10.19
CA THR A 147 -0.19 3.82 -9.20
C THR A 147 0.06 3.31 -7.78
N LEU A 148 -0.59 2.22 -7.37
CA LEU A 148 -0.38 1.63 -6.04
C LEU A 148 1.05 1.15 -5.82
N ARG A 149 1.70 0.57 -6.85
CA ARG A 149 3.12 0.19 -6.77
C ARG A 149 4.03 1.41 -6.66
N GLN A 150 3.71 2.48 -7.38
CA GLN A 150 4.45 3.73 -7.29
C GLN A 150 4.37 4.32 -5.88
N ILE A 151 3.16 4.44 -5.33
CA ILE A 151 2.95 4.91 -3.95
C ILE A 151 3.75 4.05 -2.96
N ALA A 152 3.70 2.71 -3.11
CA ALA A 152 4.47 1.81 -2.26
C ALA A 152 5.99 2.02 -2.38
N ALA A 153 6.51 2.32 -3.57
CA ALA A 153 7.92 2.65 -3.77
C ALA A 153 8.27 4.00 -3.13
N GLU A 154 7.39 4.99 -3.20
CA GLU A 154 7.58 6.30 -2.57
C GLU A 154 7.56 6.21 -1.04
N TYR A 155 6.73 5.34 -0.45
CA TYR A 155 6.83 5.03 0.99
C TYR A 155 8.18 4.47 1.39
N GLN A 156 8.79 3.63 0.54
CA GLN A 156 10.10 3.03 0.82
C GLN A 156 11.25 4.04 0.76
N THR A 157 11.07 5.19 0.11
CA THR A 157 12.10 6.26 0.03
C THR A 157 11.96 7.31 1.13
N LEU A 158 10.88 7.29 1.92
CA LEU A 158 10.67 8.23 3.02
C LEU A 158 11.73 8.20 4.15
N PRO A 159 12.45 7.08 4.45
CA PRO A 159 13.45 7.05 5.51
C PRO A 159 14.92 7.05 5.04
N THR A 160 15.26 7.72 3.93
CA THR A 160 16.67 7.87 3.49
C THR A 160 17.19 9.31 3.41
N ASN A 161 16.32 10.31 3.60
CA ASN A 161 16.72 11.73 3.59
C ASN A 161 17.03 12.30 4.98
N ALA A 162 17.02 11.47 6.03
CA ALA A 162 17.42 11.84 7.39
C ALA A 162 18.87 11.45 7.71
N SER A 163 19.50 10.61 6.88
CA SER A 163 20.92 10.28 6.95
C SER A 163 21.70 11.34 6.17
N MET A 164 21.92 12.52 6.76
CA MET A 164 22.90 13.46 6.21
C MET A 164 24.32 12.92 6.45
N SER A 165 25.10 12.90 5.37
CA SER A 165 26.47 12.42 5.25
C SER A 165 27.38 12.88 6.39
N HIS A 166 28.19 11.95 6.89
CA HIS A 166 29.14 12.12 7.99
C HIS A 166 30.57 12.27 7.44
N ASP A 167 30.77 13.02 6.35
CA ASP A 167 32.07 13.06 5.64
C ASP A 167 32.97 14.26 6.00
N ASP A 168 32.56 15.16 6.90
CA ASP A 168 33.42 16.26 7.36
C ASP A 168 33.52 16.25 8.88
N MET A 169 34.48 15.49 9.45
CA MET A 169 35.24 15.82 10.67
C MET A 169 36.19 14.65 11.00
N SER A 170 37.38 14.64 10.41
CA SER A 170 38.46 13.71 10.76
C SER A 170 39.45 14.39 11.71
N GLY A 171 39.72 13.77 12.85
CA GLY A 171 40.71 14.19 13.85
C GLY A 171 40.89 13.12 14.93
N ASP A 172 41.91 12.28 14.75
CA ASP A 172 42.30 11.14 15.60
C ASP A 172 43.30 11.54 16.69
N ASP A 173 43.20 10.96 17.89
CA ASP A 173 44.30 10.29 18.59
C ASP A 173 43.80 9.56 19.88
N GLY A 174 44.10 8.27 20.01
CA GLY A 174 43.60 7.37 21.05
C GLY A 174 44.60 7.02 22.17
N THR A 175 44.09 6.72 23.38
CA THR A 175 44.64 5.75 24.37
C THR A 175 43.83 5.70 25.70
N GLY A 176 42.52 5.46 25.61
CA GLY A 176 41.65 5.10 26.73
C GLY A 176 40.52 4.18 26.26
N PRO A 177 39.70 3.56 27.13
CA PRO A 177 38.42 3.02 26.68
C PRO A 177 37.73 4.14 25.92
N LYS A 178 37.54 3.94 24.61
CA LYS A 178 37.10 5.01 23.70
C LYS A 178 35.83 5.60 24.32
N PRO A 179 35.80 6.90 24.64
CA PRO A 179 34.61 7.50 25.20
C PRO A 179 33.45 7.22 24.23
N PRO A 180 32.24 6.93 24.74
CA PRO A 180 31.11 6.68 23.87
C PRO A 180 30.96 7.85 22.89
N THR A 181 30.96 7.52 21.61
CA THR A 181 30.82 8.45 20.49
C THR A 181 29.37 8.61 20.07
N GLY A 182 28.47 7.81 20.64
CA GLY A 182 27.05 7.78 20.34
C GLY A 182 26.18 7.69 21.59
N ILE A 183 24.88 7.59 21.36
CA ILE A 183 23.89 7.51 22.45
C ILE A 183 24.02 6.16 23.13
N VAL A 184 24.26 6.18 24.43
CA VAL A 184 24.32 4.97 25.25
C VAL A 184 23.03 4.77 26.03
N TRP A 185 22.51 3.54 26.01
CA TRP A 185 21.45 3.07 26.90
C TRP A 185 21.93 1.84 27.66
N CYS A 186 21.84 1.89 28.98
CA CYS A 186 22.28 0.81 29.86
C CYS A 186 21.09 0.15 30.55
N LEU A 187 21.09 -1.18 30.56
CA LEU A 187 20.13 -1.99 31.31
C LEU A 187 20.85 -2.68 32.48
N PRO A 188 20.28 -2.66 33.71
CA PRO A 188 20.89 -3.29 34.86
C PRO A 188 20.89 -4.82 34.69
N ARG A 189 21.98 -5.47 35.10
CA ARG A 189 22.08 -6.93 35.11
C ARG A 189 21.80 -7.52 36.49
N PRO A 190 21.19 -8.71 36.57
CA PRO A 190 20.94 -9.40 37.84
C PRO A 190 22.22 -9.71 38.64
N SER A 191 23.37 -9.87 37.96
CA SER A 191 24.68 -10.17 38.55
C SER A 191 25.46 -8.93 39.00
N GLY A 192 24.86 -7.73 38.93
CA GLY A 192 25.54 -6.45 39.16
C GLY A 192 26.12 -5.83 37.88
N GLY A 193 26.26 -4.51 37.88
CA GLY A 193 26.65 -3.70 36.72
C GLY A 193 25.57 -3.60 35.64
N PHE A 194 25.95 -3.10 34.48
CA PHE A 194 25.04 -2.76 33.39
C PHE A 194 25.48 -3.38 32.06
N THR A 195 24.52 -3.75 31.22
CA THR A 195 24.73 -4.00 29.79
C THR A 195 24.32 -2.75 29.03
N CYS A 196 25.31 -2.09 28.44
CA CYS A 196 25.14 -0.87 27.69
C CYS A 196 25.12 -1.17 26.20
N ARG A 197 24.24 -0.46 25.50
CA ARG A 197 24.10 -0.46 24.05
C ARG A 197 24.41 0.95 23.59
N GLU A 198 25.40 1.09 22.73
CA GLU A 198 25.71 2.35 22.06
C GLU A 198 25.24 2.26 20.62
N LEU A 199 24.42 3.23 20.20
CA LEU A 199 24.15 3.43 18.78
C LEU A 199 25.34 4.19 18.19
N LEU A 200 26.17 3.47 17.44
CA LEU A 200 27.30 4.05 16.76
C LEU A 200 26.83 4.91 15.57
N PRO A 201 27.63 5.91 15.15
CA PRO A 201 27.28 6.78 14.03
C PRO A 201 27.02 6.06 12.69
N ASP A 202 27.55 4.84 12.53
CA ASP A 202 27.34 3.97 11.36
C ASP A 202 26.02 3.18 11.41
N GLY A 203 25.20 3.40 12.44
CA GLY A 203 23.92 2.72 12.65
C GLY A 203 24.04 1.32 13.25
N THR A 204 25.25 0.87 13.58
CA THR A 204 25.46 -0.39 14.29
C THR A 204 25.28 -0.21 15.79
N ILE A 205 24.97 -1.30 16.49
CA ILE A 205 24.81 -1.30 17.94
C ILE A 205 26.00 -2.04 18.56
N ALA A 206 26.85 -1.29 19.27
CA ALA A 206 27.87 -1.88 20.12
C ALA A 206 27.26 -2.26 21.47
N ILE A 207 27.49 -3.50 21.90
CA ILE A 207 27.00 -4.00 23.20
C ILE A 207 28.21 -4.27 24.08
N PHE A 208 28.26 -3.60 25.23
CA PHE A 208 29.37 -3.74 26.17
C PHE A 208 28.89 -3.73 27.62
N SER A 209 29.78 -4.12 28.52
CA SER A 209 29.51 -4.16 29.97
C SER A 209 30.07 -2.90 30.63
N SER A 210 29.27 -2.24 31.47
CA SER A 210 29.71 -1.09 32.27
C SER A 210 29.51 -1.35 33.76
N PRO A 211 30.44 -0.93 34.64
CA PRO A 211 30.24 -1.01 36.09
C PRO A 211 29.22 0.01 36.62
N THR A 212 29.00 1.11 35.89
CA THR A 212 28.08 2.21 36.26
C THR A 212 27.09 2.51 35.14
N ASP A 213 25.94 3.10 35.48
CA ASP A 213 25.00 3.59 34.48
C ASP A 213 25.58 4.83 33.80
N ILE A 214 25.82 4.73 32.49
CA ILE A 214 26.32 5.82 31.64
C ILE A 214 25.27 6.20 30.59
N SER A 215 24.00 5.85 30.82
CA SER A 215 22.91 6.18 29.91
C SER A 215 22.81 7.68 29.69
N GLY A 216 22.67 8.08 28.44
CA GLY A 216 22.59 9.49 28.07
C GLY A 216 23.93 10.22 28.07
N HIS A 217 25.07 9.51 28.05
CA HIS A 217 26.31 10.11 27.60
C HIS A 217 26.16 10.43 26.10
N TRP A 218 26.28 11.70 25.76
CA TRP A 218 26.28 12.22 24.40
C TRP A 218 27.71 12.63 24.07
N PRO A 219 28.19 12.44 22.84
CA PRO A 219 29.49 12.99 22.44
C PRO A 219 29.47 14.50 22.68
N ASP A 220 30.39 14.99 23.50
CA ASP A 220 30.60 16.42 23.78
C ASP A 220 30.91 17.22 22.49
#